data_AF-A0A0Q5JLX2-F1
#
_entry.id   AF-A0A0Q5JLX2-F1
#
_cell.length_a   1.000
_cell.length_b   1.000
_cell.length_c   1.000
_cell.angle_alpha   90.00
_cell.angle_beta   90.00
_cell.angle_gamma   90.00
#
_symmetry.space_group_name_H-M   'P 1'
#
loop_
_entity.id
_entity.type
_entity.pdbx_description
1 polymer ?
#
loop_
_entity_poly.entity_id
_entity_poly.type
_entity_poly.pdbx_seq_one_letter_code
_entity_poly.pdbx_strand_id
1 'polypeptide(L)'
;MKVDWRENFGRSRIVDFQGPDGQDAAYGTAVLGGERYELDAFGTALLPVAVTELVGELQLADGTTCAVRVVQDAQTARCTR
;
A
#
# COMPACT_ATOMS: atom_id res chain seq x y z
N MET A 1 -39.24 0.90 -1.35
CA MET A 1 -37.98 1.48 -0.82
C MET A 1 -36.87 1.19 -1.83
N LYS A 2 -36.15 2.22 -2.31
CA LYS A 2 -34.97 2.02 -3.17
C LYS A 2 -33.74 2.17 -2.28
N VAL A 3 -32.84 1.20 -2.32
CA VAL A 3 -31.54 1.25 -1.63
C VAL A 3 -30.50 1.68 -2.66
N ASP A 4 -29.70 2.68 -2.32
CA ASP A 4 -28.56 3.08 -3.15
C ASP A 4 -27.34 2.25 -2.75
N TRP A 5 -26.94 1.33 -3.61
CA TRP A 5 -25.82 0.43 -3.35
C TRP A 5 -24.48 1.00 -3.78
N ARG A 6 -24.45 2.16 -4.45
CA ARG A 6 -23.23 2.71 -5.06
C ARG A 6 -22.17 3.05 -4.01
N GLU A 7 -22.59 3.42 -2.81
CA GLU A 7 -21.69 3.72 -1.69
C GLU A 7 -20.91 2.50 -1.19
N ASN A 8 -21.33 1.28 -1.53
CA ASN A 8 -20.59 0.06 -1.20
C ASN A 8 -19.40 -0.21 -2.13
N PHE A 9 -19.28 0.52 -3.25
CA PHE A 9 -18.23 0.29 -4.23
C PHE A 9 -17.10 1.30 -4.05
N GLY A 10 -15.97 0.83 -3.50
CA GLY A 10 -14.71 1.57 -3.49
C GLY A 10 -13.95 1.39 -4.80
N ARG A 11 -13.20 2.42 -5.21
CA ARG A 11 -12.19 2.28 -6.27
C ARG A 11 -10.87 1.88 -5.64
N SER A 12 -10.20 0.90 -6.24
CA SER A 12 -8.87 0.45 -5.82
C SER A 12 -7.85 0.66 -6.93
N ARG A 13 -6.57 0.67 -6.54
CA ARG A 13 -5.41 0.74 -7.42
C ARG A 13 -4.36 -0.26 -6.97
N ILE A 14 -3.54 -0.70 -7.91
CA ILE A 14 -2.38 -1.55 -7.67
C ILE A 14 -1.18 -0.66 -7.33
N VAL A 15 -0.45 -1.00 -6.26
CA VAL A 15 0.77 -0.31 -5.87
C VAL A 15 1.84 -1.34 -5.56
N ASP A 16 3.02 -1.15 -6.14
CA ASP A 16 4.22 -1.95 -5.90
C ASP A 16 5.07 -1.30 -4.80
N PHE A 17 5.46 -2.09 -3.80
CA PHE A 17 6.28 -1.63 -2.70
C PHE A 17 7.73 -2.09 -2.89
N GLN A 18 8.65 -1.18 -2.61
CA GLN A 18 10.08 -1.46 -2.68
C GLN A 18 10.75 -1.23 -1.34
N GLY A 19 11.72 -2.09 -1.03
CA GLY A 19 12.68 -1.89 0.04
C GLY A 19 13.59 -0.67 -0.21
N PRO A 20 14.45 -0.33 0.77
CA PRO A 20 15.24 0.90 0.72
C PRO A 20 16.26 0.91 -0.41
N ASP A 21 16.71 -0.27 -0.84
CA ASP A 21 17.69 -0.45 -1.90
C ASP A 21 17.02 -0.67 -3.27
N GLY A 22 15.68 -0.57 -3.33
CA GLY A 22 14.89 -0.70 -4.56
C GLY A 22 14.48 -2.11 -4.95
N GLN A 23 14.81 -3.11 -4.12
CA GLN A 23 14.31 -4.47 -4.27
C GLN A 23 12.80 -4.54 -4.00
N ASP A 24 12.12 -5.48 -4.63
CA ASP A 24 10.70 -5.73 -4.36
C ASP A 24 10.47 -6.12 -2.91
N ALA A 25 9.43 -5.58 -2.29
CA ALA A 25 9.02 -5.90 -0.92
C ALA A 25 8.16 -7.18 -0.87
N ALA A 26 8.61 -8.23 -1.57
CA ALA A 26 7.88 -9.49 -1.70
C ALA A 26 7.51 -10.08 -0.33
N TYR A 27 6.24 -10.49 -0.19
CA TYR A 27 5.68 -11.05 1.05
C TYR A 27 5.81 -10.15 2.29
N GLY A 28 6.04 -8.85 2.11
CA GLY A 28 6.03 -7.88 3.19
C GLY A 28 4.62 -7.50 3.63
N THR A 29 4.55 -6.54 4.54
CA THR A 29 3.30 -5.93 4.99
C THR A 29 3.44 -4.41 5.03
N ALA A 30 2.51 -3.69 4.39
CA ALA A 30 2.37 -2.26 4.57
C ALA A 30 1.27 -1.93 5.59
N VAL A 31 1.55 -1.01 6.51
CA VAL A 31 0.56 -0.42 7.42
C VAL A 31 0.43 1.05 7.07
N LEU A 32 -0.71 1.44 6.50
CA LEU A 32 -0.94 2.77 5.92
C LEU A 32 -2.26 3.34 6.41
N GLY A 33 -2.25 4.54 6.99
CA GLY A 33 -3.48 5.16 7.49
C GLY A 33 -4.23 4.33 8.55
N GLY A 34 -3.54 3.42 9.25
CA GLY A 34 -4.11 2.50 10.22
C GLY A 34 -4.61 1.17 9.65
N GLU A 35 -4.63 1.02 8.32
CA GLU A 35 -5.00 -0.21 7.63
C GLU A 35 -3.78 -1.08 7.31
N ARG A 36 -3.95 -2.41 7.35
CA ARG A 36 -2.89 -3.38 7.07
C ARG A 36 -3.10 -4.03 5.70
N TYR A 37 -2.05 -4.05 4.88
CA TYR A 37 -2.02 -4.62 3.54
C TYR A 37 -0.91 -5.66 3.45
N GLU A 38 -1.28 -6.92 3.23
CA GLU A 38 -0.31 -7.97 2.93
C GLU A 38 0.12 -7.86 1.47
N LEU A 39 1.43 -7.91 1.24
CA LEU A 39 2.00 -7.84 -0.11
C LEU A 39 2.13 -9.23 -0.70
N ASP A 40 1.93 -9.33 -2.01
CA ASP A 40 2.12 -10.59 -2.73
C ASP A 40 3.61 -10.90 -2.99
N ALA A 41 3.86 -11.93 -3.80
CA ALA A 41 5.20 -12.39 -4.16
C ALA A 41 6.04 -11.35 -4.95
N PHE A 42 5.41 -10.29 -5.46
CA PHE A 42 6.05 -9.20 -6.21
C PHE A 42 6.13 -7.90 -5.38
N GLY A 43 5.69 -7.94 -4.12
CA GLY A 43 5.64 -6.76 -3.27
C GLY A 43 4.44 -5.86 -3.58
N THR A 44 3.39 -6.39 -4.20
CA THR A 44 2.25 -5.63 -4.69
C THR A 44 1.04 -5.75 -3.77
N ALA A 45 0.27 -4.67 -3.64
CA ALA A 45 -1.02 -4.68 -2.96
C ALA A 45 -2.09 -3.83 -3.66
N LEU A 46 -3.36 -4.14 -3.35
CA LEU A 46 -4.52 -3.34 -3.74
C LEU A 46 -4.84 -2.32 -2.65
N LEU A 47 -4.66 -1.04 -2.98
CA LEU A 47 -4.96 0.09 -2.10
C LEU A 47 -6.22 0.80 -2.58
N PRO A 48 -6.98 1.47 -1.69
CA PRO A 48 -8.02 2.37 -2.13
C PRO A 48 -7.42 3.52 -2.95
N VAL A 49 -8.17 4.02 -3.93
CA VAL A 49 -7.87 5.29 -4.60
C VAL A 49 -8.10 6.39 -3.57
N ALA A 50 -7.04 6.87 -2.95
CA ALA A 50 -7.07 7.95 -1.99
C ALA A 50 -6.83 9.30 -2.68
N VAL A 51 -7.60 10.31 -2.28
CA VAL A 51 -7.39 11.73 -2.69
C VAL A 51 -6.28 12.41 -1.89
N THR A 52 -5.79 11.74 -0.85
CA THR A 52 -4.69 12.20 -0.01
C THR A 52 -3.56 11.19 -0.02
N GLU A 53 -2.38 11.68 0.31
CA GLU A 53 -1.21 10.84 0.57
C GLU A 53 -1.48 9.87 1.72
N LEU A 54 -1.04 8.61 1.56
CA LEU A 54 -1.02 7.61 2.61
C LEU A 54 0.40 7.49 3.15
N VAL A 55 0.57 7.61 4.46
CA VAL A 55 1.85 7.49 5.14
C VAL A 55 1.76 6.38 6.17
N GLY A 56 2.86 5.67 6.37
CA GLY A 56 2.97 4.67 7.43
C GLY A 56 4.26 3.88 7.32
N GLU A 57 4.17 2.58 7.57
CA GLU A 57 5.33 1.71 7.69
C GLU A 57 5.24 0.53 6.73
N LEU A 58 6.40 0.12 6.21
CA LEU A 58 6.58 -1.10 5.45
C LEU A 58 7.45 -2.04 6.26
N GLN A 59 6.92 -3.23 6.55
CA GLN A 59 7.66 -4.34 7.11
C GLN A 59 8.05 -5.30 5.99
N LEU A 60 9.34 -5.54 5.80
CA LEU A 60 9.88 -6.48 4.84
C LEU A 60 9.87 -7.91 5.40
N ALA A 61 9.96 -8.91 4.52
CA ALA A 61 9.96 -10.32 4.90
C ALA A 61 11.14 -10.73 5.80
N ASP A 62 12.24 -9.97 5.78
CA ASP A 62 13.39 -10.16 6.68
C ASP A 62 13.18 -9.54 8.08
N GLY A 63 12.02 -8.91 8.31
CA GLY A 63 11.66 -8.23 9.56
C GLY A 63 12.07 -6.76 9.62
N THR A 64 12.79 -6.23 8.62
CA THR A 64 13.15 -4.81 8.56
C THR A 64 11.89 -3.96 8.43
N THR A 65 11.81 -2.89 9.23
CA THR A 65 10.71 -1.92 9.15
C THR A 65 11.25 -0.55 8.75
N CYS A 66 10.52 0.14 7.88
CA CYS A 66 10.87 1.49 7.45
C CYS A 66 9.64 2.34 7.12
N ALA A 67 9.82 3.65 7.12
CA ALA A 67 8.77 4.57 6.71
C ALA A 67 8.49 4.44 5.20
N VAL A 68 7.22 4.50 4.84
CA VAL A 68 6.78 4.51 3.44
C VAL A 68 5.69 5.56 3.24
N ARG A 69 5.68 6.14 2.05
CA ARG A 69 4.77 7.19 1.64
C ARG A 69 4.24 6.86 0.25
N VAL A 70 2.92 6.85 0.11
CA VAL A 70 2.22 6.59 -1.14
C VAL A 70 1.45 7.84 -1.53
N VAL A 71 1.97 8.59 -2.50
CA VAL A 71 1.31 9.81 -3.00
C VAL A 71 0.05 9.48 -3.81
N GLN A 72 -0.72 10.52 -4.13
CA GLN A 72 -1.86 10.38 -5.03
C GLN A 72 -1.39 9.84 -6.40
N ASP A 73 -2.13 8.89 -6.94
CA ASP A 73 -1.89 8.15 -8.19
C ASP A 73 -0.55 7.41 -8.35
N ALA A 74 0.28 7.30 -7.30
CA ALA A 74 1.49 6.49 -7.35
C ALA A 74 1.19 5.01 -7.59
N GLN A 75 1.93 4.42 -8.52
CA GLN A 75 1.96 2.98 -8.78
C GLN A 75 3.09 2.27 -8.05
N THR A 76 4.06 3.02 -7.51
CA THR A 76 5.19 2.48 -6.76
C THR A 76 5.43 3.31 -5.51
N ALA A 77 5.72 2.66 -4.39
CA ALA A 77 6.08 3.29 -3.13
C ALA A 77 7.38 2.69 -2.59
N ARG A 78 8.37 3.54 -2.36
CA ARG A 78 9.67 3.11 -1.84
C ARG A 78 9.80 3.42 -0.36
N CYS A 79 10.25 2.42 0.37
CA CYS A 79 10.77 2.51 1.72
C CYS A 79 11.90 3.55 1.84
N THR A 80 11.81 4.43 2.84
CA THR A 80 12.87 5.37 3.20
C THR A 80 13.50 4.96 4.52
N ARG A 81 14.84 4.90 4.57
CA ARG A 81 15.60 4.74 5.82
C ARG A 81 15.61 6.04 6.62
#